data_AF-A0A0F9CSV4-F1
#
_entry.id   AF-A0A0F9CSV4-F1
#
_cell.length_a   1.000
_cell.length_b   1.000
_cell.length_c   1.000
_cell.angle_alpha   90.00
_cell.angle_beta   90.00
_cell.angle_gamma   90.00
#
_symmetry.space_group_name_H-M   'P 1'
#
loop_
_entity.id
_entity.type
_entity.pdbx_description
1 polymer ?
#
loop_
_entity_poly.entity_id
_entity_poly.type
_entity_poly.pdbx_seq_one_letter_code
_entity_poly.pdbx_strand_id
1 'polypeptide(L)'
;MWILPSRSRPQNLRRLIAAGITTPVYLRLDDDDPMLQGYRDIDFPLGWFFIVTKRALLSSIYNAAFMVMPDLDWYGFLADDVIPETSGWDLLLIEAAGKDGLAFGDDGINQGSFATHFVLGGDLVRSVGWLALLGLDRIYIDTVWNDIA
;
A
#
# COMPACT_ATOMS: atom_id res chain seq x y z
N MET A 1 -0.38 6.58 5.05
CA MET A 1 0.55 6.52 3.91
C MET A 1 0.35 5.22 3.15
N TRP A 2 0.40 5.24 1.82
CA TRP A 2 0.34 4.02 1.00
C TRP A 2 1.66 3.27 1.03
N ILE A 3 1.64 1.96 1.26
CA ILE A 3 2.81 1.09 1.20
C ILE A 3 2.74 0.30 -0.10
N LEU A 4 3.71 0.57 -0.98
CA LEU A 4 3.69 0.08 -2.35
C LEU A 4 5.04 -0.58 -2.67
N PRO A 5 5.12 -1.91 -2.67
CA PRO A 5 6.27 -2.63 -3.21
C PRO A 5 6.17 -2.73 -4.74
N SER A 6 7.26 -2.47 -5.45
CA SER A 6 7.31 -2.62 -6.91
C SER A 6 8.61 -3.31 -7.32
N ARG A 7 8.51 -4.14 -8.36
CA ARG A 7 9.69 -4.81 -8.95
C ARG A 7 9.55 -4.96 -10.45
N SER A 8 10.60 -4.59 -11.19
CA SER A 8 10.73 -4.80 -12.63
C SER A 8 9.65 -4.13 -13.48
N ARG A 9 8.92 -3.17 -12.91
CA ARG A 9 7.73 -2.53 -13.51
C ARG A 9 7.66 -1.01 -13.26
N PRO A 10 8.72 -0.22 -13.52
CA PRO A 10 8.67 1.23 -13.32
C PRO A 10 7.53 1.91 -14.11
N GLN A 11 7.14 1.36 -15.27
CA GLN A 11 6.01 1.85 -16.06
C GLN A 11 4.66 1.80 -15.30
N ASN A 12 4.50 0.86 -14.37
CA ASN A 12 3.28 0.72 -13.60
C ASN A 12 3.10 1.89 -12.63
N LEU A 13 4.19 2.33 -11.99
CA LEU A 13 4.14 3.52 -11.15
C LEU A 13 3.84 4.78 -11.94
N ARG A 14 4.36 4.91 -13.18
CA ARG A 14 4.00 6.03 -14.05
C ARG A 14 2.50 6.06 -14.34
N ARG A 15 1.88 4.88 -14.55
CA ARG A 15 0.42 4.76 -14.73
C ARG A 15 -0.33 5.14 -13.46
N LEU A 16 0.13 4.72 -12.29
CA LEU A 16 -0.49 5.10 -11.01
C LEU A 16 -0.39 6.61 -10.74
N ILE A 17 0.75 7.23 -11.01
CA ILE A 17 0.93 8.69 -10.91
C ILE A 17 -0.04 9.40 -11.87
N ALA A 18 -0.14 8.92 -13.12
CA ALA A 18 -1.08 9.45 -14.09
C ALA A 18 -2.56 9.24 -13.70
N ALA A 19 -2.87 8.23 -12.88
CA ALA A 19 -4.18 8.00 -12.29
C ALA A 19 -4.52 8.96 -11.14
N GLY A 20 -3.63 9.91 -10.82
CA GLY A 20 -3.95 11.05 -9.97
C GLY A 20 -3.87 10.77 -8.47
N ILE A 21 -3.00 9.85 -8.04
CA ILE A 21 -2.67 9.72 -6.62
C ILE A 21 -2.05 11.03 -6.10
N THR A 22 -2.63 11.57 -5.03
CA THR A 22 -2.24 12.87 -4.43
C THR A 22 -1.63 12.72 -3.05
N THR A 23 -1.79 11.55 -2.43
CA THR A 23 -1.38 11.27 -1.06
C THR A 23 0.01 10.61 -0.99
N PRO A 24 0.71 10.70 0.16
CA PRO A 24 2.04 10.13 0.33
C PRO A 24 2.11 8.63 0.09
N VAL A 25 3.22 8.18 -0.50
CA VAL A 25 3.53 6.78 -0.78
C VAL A 25 4.90 6.42 -0.24
N TYR A 26 5.00 5.30 0.44
CA TYR A 26 6.23 4.59 0.76
C TYR A 26 6.48 3.52 -0.29
N LEU A 27 7.35 3.84 -1.26
CA LEU A 27 7.76 2.95 -2.33
C LEU A 27 8.93 2.07 -1.86
N ARG A 28 8.69 0.75 -1.85
CA ARG A 28 9.69 -0.28 -1.52
C ARG A 28 10.21 -0.92 -2.81
N LEU A 29 11.52 -0.79 -3.07
CA LEU A 29 12.18 -1.39 -4.24
C LEU A 29 13.29 -2.37 -3.85
N ASP A 30 13.40 -3.49 -4.54
CA ASP A 30 14.49 -4.42 -4.26
C ASP A 30 15.84 -3.91 -4.80
N ASP A 31 16.92 -4.12 -4.03
CA ASP A 31 18.29 -3.72 -4.41
C ASP A 31 18.84 -4.53 -5.60
N ASP A 32 18.28 -5.71 -5.83
CA ASP A 32 18.55 -6.59 -6.97
C ASP A 32 17.52 -6.46 -8.11
N ASP A 33 16.70 -5.40 -8.13
CA ASP A 33 15.75 -5.17 -9.23
C ASP A 33 16.48 -4.82 -10.54
N PRO A 34 16.34 -5.63 -11.61
CA PRO A 34 16.99 -5.33 -12.90
C PRO A 34 16.53 -4.02 -13.53
N MET A 35 15.37 -3.48 -13.14
CA MET A 35 14.82 -2.22 -13.64
C MET A 35 15.00 -1.06 -12.66
N LEU A 36 15.82 -1.21 -11.61
CA LEU A 36 15.99 -0.19 -10.56
C LEU A 36 16.30 1.22 -11.14
N GLN A 37 17.09 1.29 -12.21
CA GLN A 37 17.38 2.57 -12.87
C GLN A 37 16.12 3.23 -13.44
N GLY A 38 15.21 2.46 -14.03
CA GLY A 38 13.97 2.99 -14.60
C GLY A 38 13.04 3.62 -13.56
N TYR A 39 13.16 3.25 -12.28
CA TYR A 39 12.46 3.91 -11.18
C TYR A 39 13.08 5.27 -10.83
N ARG A 40 14.41 5.42 -10.91
CA ARG A 40 15.10 6.69 -10.64
C ARG A 40 14.77 7.77 -11.66
N ASP A 41 14.41 7.35 -12.87
CA ASP A 41 14.04 8.25 -13.95
C ASP A 41 12.56 8.68 -13.88
N ILE A 42 11.82 8.30 -12.83
CA ILE A 42 10.43 8.72 -12.60
C ILE A 42 10.44 10.05 -11.85
N ASP A 43 9.67 11.01 -12.35
CA ASP A 43 9.34 12.23 -11.61
C ASP A 43 8.19 11.91 -10.66
N PHE A 44 8.50 11.79 -9.38
CA PHE A 44 7.53 11.37 -8.37
C PHE A 44 6.84 12.57 -7.71
N PRO A 45 5.54 12.45 -7.38
CA PRO A 45 4.84 13.49 -6.62
C PRO A 45 5.53 13.79 -5.28
N LEU A 46 5.36 15.03 -4.82
CA LEU A 46 5.86 15.46 -3.51
C LEU A 46 5.30 14.56 -2.40
N GLY A 47 6.15 14.20 -1.43
CA GLY A 47 5.76 13.37 -0.28
C GLY A 47 5.85 11.87 -0.53
N TRP A 48 6.31 11.43 -1.70
CA TRP A 48 6.73 10.04 -1.88
C TRP A 48 8.08 9.79 -1.23
N PHE A 49 8.18 8.69 -0.50
CA PHE A 49 9.38 8.19 0.16
C PHE A 49 9.82 6.89 -0.48
N PHE A 50 11.12 6.77 -0.75
CA PHE A 50 11.69 5.64 -1.46
C PHE A 50 12.72 4.94 -0.59
N ILE A 51 12.64 3.62 -0.54
CA ILE A 51 13.69 2.81 0.07
C ILE A 51 14.10 1.68 -0.88
N VAL A 52 15.41 1.51 -1.00
CA VAL A 52 16.05 0.39 -1.71
C VAL A 52 16.77 -0.45 -0.66
N THR A 53 16.43 -1.73 -0.58
CA THR A 53 17.04 -2.69 0.36
C THR A 53 16.84 -4.10 -0.19
N LYS A 54 17.31 -5.12 0.54
CA LYS A 54 17.20 -6.51 0.16
C LYS A 54 15.75 -6.92 -0.03
N ARG A 55 15.55 -7.85 -0.96
CA ARG A 55 14.27 -8.50 -1.18
C ARG A 55 13.70 -9.11 0.11
N ALA A 56 12.43 -8.89 0.34
CA ALA A 56 11.71 -9.37 1.52
C ALA A 56 10.32 -9.89 1.15
N LEU A 57 9.72 -10.65 2.07
CA LEU A 57 8.33 -11.08 1.97
C LEU A 57 7.40 -9.86 2.12
N LEU A 58 6.20 -9.97 1.55
CA LEU A 58 5.25 -8.86 1.52
C LEU A 58 4.81 -8.47 2.95
N SER A 59 4.51 -9.45 3.79
CA SER A 59 4.18 -9.23 5.20
C SER A 59 5.31 -8.53 5.97
N SER A 60 6.57 -8.92 5.72
CA SER A 60 7.73 -8.29 6.32
C SER A 60 7.90 -6.84 5.89
N ILE A 61 7.59 -6.51 4.62
CA ILE A 61 7.62 -5.13 4.13
C ILE A 61 6.57 -4.28 4.85
N TYR A 62 5.34 -4.78 4.97
CA TYR A 62 4.27 -4.06 5.67
C TYR A 62 4.62 -3.85 7.14
N ASN A 63 4.99 -4.90 7.87
CA ASN A 63 5.35 -4.76 9.28
C ASN A 63 6.59 -3.90 9.50
N ALA A 64 7.57 -3.92 8.58
CA ALA A 64 8.71 -3.00 8.63
C ALA A 64 8.28 -1.54 8.46
N ALA A 65 7.34 -1.25 7.56
CA ALA A 65 6.81 0.10 7.40
C ALA A 65 6.12 0.59 8.68
N PHE A 66 5.35 -0.28 9.35
CA PHE A 66 4.75 0.04 10.65
C PHE A 66 5.80 0.32 11.73
N MET A 67 6.83 -0.52 11.84
CA MET A 67 7.89 -0.32 12.85
C MET A 67 8.64 0.99 12.67
N VAL A 68 8.84 1.44 11.43
CA VAL A 68 9.54 2.71 11.15
C VAL A 68 8.62 3.92 11.33
N MET A 69 7.31 3.75 11.10
CA MET A 69 6.32 4.83 11.11
C MET A 69 5.07 4.39 11.87
N PRO A 70 5.14 4.20 13.20
CA PRO A 70 4.04 3.63 14.00
C PRO A 70 2.90 4.63 14.28
N ASP A 71 3.16 5.92 14.09
CA ASP A 71 2.26 7.01 14.49
C ASP A 71 1.53 7.65 13.29
N LEU A 72 1.38 6.93 12.17
CA LEU A 72 0.64 7.45 11.02
C LEU A 72 -0.86 7.44 11.29
N ASP A 73 -1.57 8.46 10.79
CA ASP A 73 -3.03 8.53 10.91
C ASP A 73 -3.77 7.43 10.11
N TRP A 74 -3.11 6.85 9.10
CA TRP A 74 -3.66 5.81 8.25
C TRP A 74 -2.55 5.02 7.54
N TYR A 75 -2.85 3.79 7.13
CA TYR A 75 -1.98 2.91 6.35
C TYR A 75 -2.73 2.33 5.16
N GLY A 76 -2.21 2.54 3.95
CA GLY A 76 -2.79 2.03 2.72
C GLY A 76 -1.96 0.90 2.13
N PHE A 77 -2.60 -0.07 1.51
CA PHE A 77 -1.98 -1.22 0.87
C PHE A 77 -2.28 -1.16 -0.63
N LEU A 78 -1.24 -1.08 -1.45
CA LEU A 78 -1.39 -0.98 -2.89
C LEU A 78 -0.38 -1.85 -3.63
N ALA A 79 -0.83 -2.49 -4.70
CA ALA A 79 0.01 -3.19 -5.65
C ALA A 79 0.27 -2.31 -6.88
N ASP A 80 1.46 -2.45 -7.47
CA ASP A 80 1.82 -1.64 -8.64
C ASP A 80 1.00 -1.97 -9.90
N ASP A 81 0.33 -3.12 -9.95
CA ASP A 81 -0.47 -3.55 -11.11
C ASP A 81 -1.94 -3.12 -11.04
N VAL A 82 -2.32 -2.32 -10.04
CA VAL A 82 -3.66 -1.72 -9.92
C VAL A 82 -3.69 -0.29 -10.41
N ILE A 83 -4.69 0.02 -11.24
CA ILE A 83 -4.95 1.37 -11.72
C ILE A 83 -6.33 1.83 -11.22
N PRO A 84 -6.37 2.81 -10.31
CA PRO A 84 -7.63 3.41 -9.87
C PRO A 84 -8.31 4.20 -11.00
N GLU A 85 -9.63 4.08 -11.09
CA GLU A 85 -10.44 4.76 -12.11
C GLU A 85 -11.21 5.97 -11.55
N THR A 86 -11.51 5.96 -10.24
CA THR A 86 -12.26 7.01 -9.57
C THR A 86 -11.37 8.22 -9.30
N SER A 87 -11.82 9.42 -9.68
CA SER A 87 -11.11 10.66 -9.35
C SER A 87 -11.06 10.88 -7.83
N GLY A 88 -9.87 11.19 -7.29
CA GLY A 88 -9.68 11.41 -5.85
C GLY A 88 -9.87 10.15 -5.00
N TRP A 89 -9.78 8.96 -5.61
CA TRP A 89 -9.96 7.67 -4.95
C TRP A 89 -9.14 7.52 -3.66
N ASP A 90 -7.92 8.06 -3.63
CA ASP A 90 -7.01 7.89 -2.50
C ASP A 90 -7.50 8.61 -1.26
N LEU A 91 -7.92 9.87 -1.41
CA LEU A 91 -8.53 10.65 -0.34
C LEU A 91 -9.87 10.06 0.10
N LEU A 92 -10.71 9.60 -0.84
CA LEU A 92 -12.00 8.98 -0.54
C LEU A 92 -11.84 7.73 0.32
N LEU A 93 -10.85 6.87 0.04
CA LEU A 93 -10.58 5.69 0.85
C LEU A 93 -10.06 6.05 2.25
N ILE A 94 -9.19 7.06 2.35
CA ILE A 94 -8.67 7.52 3.64
C ILE A 94 -9.80 8.09 4.50
N GLU A 95 -10.67 8.92 3.92
CA GLU A 95 -11.82 9.48 4.60
C GLU A 95 -12.79 8.39 5.06
N ALA A 96 -13.08 7.42 4.19
CA ALA A 96 -13.98 6.31 4.50
C ALA A 96 -13.44 5.38 5.60
N ALA A 97 -12.13 5.12 5.64
CA ALA A 97 -11.52 4.30 6.68
C ALA A 97 -11.52 5.00 8.05
N GLY A 98 -11.46 6.33 8.07
CA GLY A 98 -11.42 7.10 9.31
C GLY A 98 -10.18 6.76 10.16
N LYS A 99 -10.34 6.81 11.48
CA LYS A 99 -9.22 6.58 12.42
C LYS A 99 -9.06 5.12 12.84
N ASP A 100 -10.16 4.39 12.89
CA ASP A 100 -10.25 3.06 13.49
C ASP A 100 -10.99 2.04 12.62
N GLY A 101 -11.22 2.36 11.34
CA GLY A 101 -11.90 1.48 10.40
C GLY A 101 -11.02 0.99 9.25
N LEU A 102 -11.67 0.31 8.32
CA LEU A 102 -11.12 -0.21 7.08
C LEU A 102 -11.97 0.28 5.91
N ALA A 103 -11.33 0.66 4.81
CA ALA A 103 -12.01 0.97 3.55
C ALA A 103 -11.25 0.41 2.35
N PHE A 104 -11.99 -0.01 1.33
CA PHE A 104 -11.44 -0.51 0.06
C PHE A 104 -12.41 -0.18 -1.08
N GLY A 105 -11.87 -0.10 -2.29
CA GLY A 105 -12.67 0.13 -3.50
C GLY A 105 -13.25 -1.17 -4.05
N ASP A 106 -14.31 -1.05 -4.85
CA ASP A 106 -14.74 -2.15 -5.72
C ASP A 106 -13.70 -2.33 -6.83
N ASP A 107 -13.01 -3.47 -6.81
CA ASP A 107 -11.96 -3.84 -7.77
C ASP A 107 -12.50 -4.69 -8.93
N GLY A 108 -13.83 -4.90 -8.99
CA GLY A 108 -14.50 -5.67 -10.03
C GLY A 108 -14.25 -7.18 -9.96
N ILE A 109 -13.56 -7.67 -8.92
CA ILE A 109 -13.33 -9.10 -8.68
C ILE A 109 -13.99 -9.51 -7.36
N ASN A 110 -14.27 -10.81 -7.23
CA ASN A 110 -14.91 -11.38 -6.03
C ASN A 110 -16.18 -10.63 -5.57
N GLN A 111 -16.88 -9.94 -6.48
CA GLN A 111 -18.07 -9.13 -6.19
C GLN A 111 -17.82 -8.06 -5.09
N GLY A 112 -16.59 -7.57 -4.95
CA GLY A 112 -16.22 -6.62 -3.90
C GLY A 112 -16.22 -7.21 -2.49
N SER A 113 -16.08 -8.54 -2.35
CA SER A 113 -16.14 -9.21 -1.05
C SER A 113 -14.83 -9.17 -0.25
N PHE A 114 -13.72 -8.76 -0.86
CA PHE A 114 -12.41 -8.75 -0.22
C PHE A 114 -11.72 -7.40 -0.36
N ALA A 115 -11.22 -6.89 0.75
CA ALA A 115 -10.33 -5.74 0.82
C ALA A 115 -8.93 -6.00 0.20
N THR A 116 -8.84 -6.19 -1.12
CA THR A 116 -7.56 -6.53 -1.81
C THR A 116 -6.56 -5.37 -1.81
N HIS A 117 -7.06 -4.12 -1.86
CA HIS A 117 -6.29 -2.88 -1.84
C HIS A 117 -7.02 -1.88 -0.94
N PHE A 118 -6.57 -1.79 0.30
CA PHE A 118 -7.35 -1.21 1.38
C PHE A 118 -6.58 -0.16 2.16
N VAL A 119 -7.32 0.67 2.89
CA VAL A 119 -6.82 1.62 3.85
C VAL A 119 -7.32 1.22 5.23
N LEU A 120 -6.41 1.27 6.19
CA LEU A 120 -6.71 1.15 7.61
C LEU A 120 -6.52 2.49 8.29
N GLY A 121 -7.40 2.79 9.23
CA GLY A 121 -7.19 3.84 10.21
C GLY A 121 -6.00 3.53 11.13
N GLY A 122 -5.23 4.55 11.47
CA GLY A 122 -4.01 4.39 12.26
C GLY A 122 -4.27 3.92 13.70
N ASP A 123 -5.39 4.32 14.32
CA ASP A 123 -5.74 3.90 15.68
C ASP A 123 -6.04 2.39 15.70
N LEU A 124 -6.71 1.87 14.66
CA LEU A 124 -6.94 0.43 14.49
C LEU A 124 -5.61 -0.32 14.40
N VAL A 125 -4.71 0.10 13.52
CA VAL A 125 -3.40 -0.56 13.36
C VAL A 125 -2.60 -0.54 14.66
N ARG A 126 -2.58 0.59 15.39
CA ARG A 126 -1.91 0.68 16.69
C ARG A 126 -2.53 -0.22 17.75
N SER A 127 -3.85 -0.40 17.73
CA SER A 127 -4.54 -1.29 18.68
C SER A 127 -4.19 -2.77 18.45
N VAL A 128 -3.96 -3.14 17.19
CA VAL A 128 -3.65 -4.52 16.77
C VAL A 128 -2.14 -4.81 16.82
N GLY A 129 -1.31 -3.80 16.53
CA GLY A 129 0.15 -3.85 16.67
C GLY A 129 0.90 -4.39 15.45
N TRP A 130 0.24 -4.56 14.31
CA TRP A 130 0.85 -5.04 13.06
C TRP A 130 0.02 -4.62 11.84
N LEU A 131 0.65 -4.64 10.65
CA LEU A 131 -0.01 -4.43 9.36
C LEU A 131 -0.27 -5.74 8.61
N ALA A 132 0.52 -6.78 8.90
CA ALA A 132 0.27 -8.14 8.46
C ALA A 132 0.46 -9.12 9.62
N LEU A 133 -0.47 -10.05 9.79
CA LEU A 133 -0.41 -11.04 10.87
C LEU A 133 0.89 -11.86 10.78
N LEU A 134 1.56 -12.03 11.92
CA LEU A 134 2.79 -12.82 12.00
C LEU A 134 2.53 -14.27 11.56
N GLY A 135 3.41 -14.79 10.70
CA GLY A 135 3.29 -16.13 10.11
C GLY A 135 2.65 -16.15 8.72
N LEU A 136 2.09 -15.04 8.25
CA LEU A 136 1.73 -14.89 6.83
C LEU A 136 2.94 -14.39 6.03
N ASP A 137 3.05 -14.84 4.78
CA ASP A 137 4.10 -14.40 3.86
C ASP A 137 3.60 -13.36 2.86
N ARG A 138 2.48 -13.67 2.18
CA ARG A 138 1.94 -12.87 1.06
C ARG A 138 0.43 -12.95 0.93
N ILE A 139 -0.13 -14.15 0.97
CA ILE A 139 -1.56 -14.40 0.75
C ILE A 139 -2.34 -14.26 2.06
N TYR A 140 -3.65 -13.96 1.95
CA TYR A 140 -4.59 -13.84 3.07
C TYR A 140 -4.36 -12.68 4.05
N ILE A 141 -3.44 -11.76 3.75
CA ILE A 141 -3.24 -10.55 4.59
C ILE A 141 -4.53 -9.71 4.60
N ASP A 142 -5.11 -9.52 3.43
CA ASP A 142 -6.42 -8.90 3.21
C ASP A 142 -7.54 -9.64 3.93
N THR A 143 -7.58 -10.96 3.85
CA THR A 143 -8.63 -11.78 4.50
C THR A 143 -8.64 -11.57 6.01
N VAL A 144 -7.46 -11.56 6.65
CA VAL A 144 -7.38 -11.29 8.09
C VAL A 144 -8.00 -9.93 8.44
N TRP A 145 -7.76 -8.90 7.62
CA TRP A 145 -8.35 -7.59 7.86
C TRP A 145 -9.86 -7.55 7.63
N ASN A 146 -10.38 -8.26 6.62
CA ASN A 146 -11.83 -8.41 6.44
C ASN A 146 -12.51 -9.09 7.65
N ASP A 147 -11.80 -9.96 8.37
CA ASP A 147 -12.36 -10.71 9.49
C ASP A 147 -12.39 -9.91 10.81
N ILE A 148 -11.54 -8.89 10.97
CA ILE A 148 -11.32 -8.22 12.27
C ILE A 148 -11.60 -6.72 12.28
N ALA A 149 -11.83 -6.10 11.13
CA ALA A 149 -12.05 -4.66 10.99
C ALA A 149 -13.52 -4.30 10.70
#